data_AF-A0A848LMT1-F1
#
_entry.id   AF-A0A848LMT1-F1
#
_cell.length_a   1.000
_cell.length_b   1.000
_cell.length_c   1.000
_cell.angle_alpha   90.00
_cell.angle_beta   90.00
_cell.angle_gamma   90.00
#
_symmetry.space_group_name_H-M   'P 1'
#
loop_
_entity.id
_entity.type
_entity.pdbx_description
1 polymer ?
#
loop_
_entity_poly.entity_id
_entity_poly.type
_entity_poly.pdbx_seq_one_letter_code
_entity_poly.pdbx_strand_id
1 'polypeptide(L)'
;MPGHWDAAVCAGVLGLTAVLLVRERRRRSRVEPGMARAARLSYEYLRLHLHQFREDVAQGAGPTVEGLAHVVMLRRQHVPLFGALLRAHRHELLELADARTLTHARSLELMRRVGALVRKDPLLRTDLEAALGPTNGAR
;
A
#
# COMPACT_ATOMS: atom_id res chain seq x y z
N MET A 1 -31.18 -0.27 13.65
CA MET A 1 -30.09 0.67 14.00
C MET A 1 -28.78 -0.07 13.82
N PRO A 2 -28.00 0.19 12.76
CA PRO A 2 -26.84 -0.62 12.40
C PRO A 2 -25.61 -0.20 13.22
N GLY A 3 -24.90 -1.22 13.70
CA GLY A 3 -23.72 -1.14 14.56
C GLY A 3 -22.47 -0.66 13.81
N HIS A 4 -21.62 0.03 14.55
CA HIS A 4 -20.51 0.86 14.06
C HIS A 4 -19.12 0.23 14.32
N TRP A 5 -19.02 -1.10 14.35
CA TRP A 5 -17.84 -1.80 14.88
C TRP A 5 -17.02 -2.64 13.86
N ASP A 6 -17.47 -2.82 12.61
CA ASP A 6 -16.76 -3.68 11.65
C ASP A 6 -15.54 -3.03 10.96
N ALA A 7 -15.47 -1.69 10.91
CA ALA A 7 -14.38 -0.97 10.23
C ALA A 7 -13.03 -1.03 10.99
N ALA A 8 -13.07 -1.20 12.32
CA ALA A 8 -11.86 -1.14 13.15
C ALA A 8 -11.00 -2.42 13.04
N VAL A 9 -11.61 -3.56 12.74
CA VAL A 9 -10.92 -4.87 12.68
C VAL A 9 -10.13 -5.02 11.38
N CYS A 10 -10.60 -4.44 10.28
CA CYS A 10 -9.92 -4.49 8.98
C CYS A 10 -8.64 -3.63 8.94
N ALA A 11 -8.59 -2.53 9.69
CA ALA A 11 -7.43 -1.64 9.76
C ALA A 11 -6.22 -2.28 10.47
N GLY A 12 -6.45 -3.18 11.43
CA GLY A 12 -5.39 -3.83 12.21
C GLY A 12 -4.54 -4.82 11.40
N VAL A 13 -5.14 -5.54 10.45
CA VAL A 13 -4.45 -6.56 9.64
C VAL A 13 -3.59 -5.91 8.54
N LEU A 14 -4.02 -4.76 8.03
CA LEU A 14 -3.29 -3.96 7.04
C LEU A 14 -2.08 -3.25 7.62
N GLY A 15 -2.22 -2.64 8.80
CA GLY A 15 -1.13 -1.94 9.48
C GLY A 15 0.02 -2.87 9.84
N LEU A 16 -0.28 -4.08 10.34
CA LEU A 16 0.76 -5.02 10.76
C LEU A 16 1.56 -5.61 9.59
N THR A 17 0.89 -5.88 8.47
CA THR A 17 1.52 -6.53 7.29
C THR A 17 2.45 -5.58 6.54
N ALA A 18 2.10 -4.30 6.49
CA ALA A 18 2.88 -3.27 5.86
C ALA A 18 4.08 -2.80 6.70
N VAL A 19 3.88 -2.69 8.01
CA VAL A 19 4.96 -2.42 8.96
C VAL A 19 5.99 -3.56 8.92
N LEU A 20 5.57 -4.82 8.73
CA LEU A 20 6.51 -5.91 8.48
C LEU A 20 7.29 -5.71 7.18
N LEU A 21 6.66 -5.33 6.06
CA LEU A 21 7.35 -5.04 4.79
C LEU A 21 8.41 -3.92 4.90
N VAL A 22 8.12 -2.86 5.66
CA VAL A 22 9.05 -1.75 5.90
C VAL A 22 10.16 -2.15 6.88
N ARG A 23 9.83 -2.95 7.90
CA ARG A 23 10.78 -3.38 8.95
C ARG A 23 11.70 -4.53 8.50
N GLU A 24 11.23 -5.42 7.63
CA GLU A 24 12.03 -6.52 7.05
C GLU A 24 13.16 -5.98 6.16
N ARG A 25 12.96 -4.80 5.52
CA ARG A 25 14.00 -4.12 4.74
C ARG A 25 15.25 -3.74 5.56
N ARG A 26 15.14 -3.67 6.90
CA ARG A 26 16.29 -3.45 7.80
C ARG A 26 17.03 -4.73 8.17
N ARG A 27 16.44 -5.92 7.99
CA ARG A 27 17.10 -7.21 8.27
C ARG A 27 17.60 -7.82 6.96
N ARG A 28 18.77 -7.37 6.51
CA ARG A 28 19.55 -8.06 5.45
C ARG A 28 19.86 -9.48 5.91
N SER A 29 19.07 -10.46 5.49
CA SER A 29 19.42 -11.87 5.21
C SER A 29 18.13 -12.66 4.90
N ARG A 30 18.03 -13.24 3.69
CA ARG A 30 16.88 -13.94 3.07
C ARG A 30 15.87 -13.05 2.31
N VAL A 31 16.27 -12.60 1.12
CA VAL A 31 15.50 -11.73 0.21
C VAL A 31 14.33 -12.47 -0.49
N GLU A 32 14.42 -13.79 -0.67
CA GLU A 32 13.42 -14.63 -1.36
C GLU A 32 12.12 -14.89 -0.57
N PRO A 33 12.15 -15.32 0.72
CA PRO A 33 10.90 -15.61 1.46
C PRO A 33 10.09 -14.35 1.79
N GLY A 34 10.74 -13.18 1.87
CA GLY A 34 10.07 -11.90 2.13
C GLY A 34 9.18 -11.44 0.98
N MET A 35 9.66 -11.55 -0.26
CA MET A 35 8.89 -11.14 -1.45
C MET A 35 7.75 -12.11 -1.76
N ALA A 36 7.98 -13.42 -1.64
CA ALA A 36 6.91 -14.41 -1.80
C ALA A 36 5.79 -14.23 -0.77
N ARG A 37 6.16 -13.96 0.50
CA ARG A 37 5.20 -13.67 1.57
C ARG A 37 4.44 -12.36 1.31
N ALA A 38 5.12 -11.31 0.87
CA ALA A 38 4.50 -10.05 0.51
C ALA A 38 3.49 -10.20 -0.63
N ALA A 39 3.89 -10.88 -1.71
CA ALA A 39 3.02 -11.16 -2.86
C ALA A 39 1.75 -11.93 -2.43
N ARG A 40 1.89 -12.93 -1.56
CA ARG A 40 0.77 -13.70 -0.99
C ARG A 40 -0.18 -12.83 -0.18
N LEU A 41 0.35 -12.01 0.71
CA LEU A 41 -0.49 -11.16 1.56
C LEU A 41 -1.18 -10.06 0.77
N SER A 42 -0.48 -9.43 -0.17
CA SER A 42 -1.07 -8.45 -1.09
C SER A 42 -2.15 -9.07 -1.98
N TYR A 43 -1.93 -10.30 -2.46
CA TYR A 43 -2.93 -11.04 -3.24
C TYR A 43 -4.18 -11.36 -2.42
N GLU A 44 -4.03 -11.94 -1.22
CA GLU A 44 -5.19 -12.29 -0.37
C GLU A 44 -5.98 -11.03 0.02
N TYR A 45 -5.29 -9.95 0.37
CA TYR A 45 -5.94 -8.68 0.69
C TYR A 45 -6.74 -8.13 -0.49
N LEU A 46 -6.10 -8.00 -1.66
CA LEU A 46 -6.76 -7.48 -2.87
C LEU A 46 -7.92 -8.38 -3.29
N ARG A 47 -7.78 -9.70 -3.19
CA ARG A 47 -8.85 -10.65 -3.53
C ARG A 47 -10.08 -10.46 -2.65
N LEU A 48 -9.89 -10.25 -1.34
CA LEU A 48 -10.98 -10.05 -0.40
C LEU A 48 -11.63 -8.66 -0.49
N HIS A 49 -10.86 -7.63 -0.85
CA HIS A 49 -11.30 -6.23 -0.80
C HIS A 49 -11.34 -5.57 -2.18
N LEU A 50 -11.43 -6.35 -3.25
CA LEU A 50 -11.26 -5.84 -4.61
C LEU A 50 -12.27 -4.76 -4.97
N HIS A 51 -13.52 -4.95 -4.57
CA HIS A 51 -14.58 -3.97 -4.80
C HIS A 51 -14.25 -2.63 -4.12
N GLN A 52 -13.93 -2.68 -2.82
CA GLN A 52 -13.57 -1.51 -2.03
C GLN A 52 -12.32 -0.81 -2.59
N PHE A 53 -11.30 -1.58 -2.98
CA PHE A 53 -10.10 -1.03 -3.61
C PHE A 53 -10.45 -0.23 -4.87
N ARG A 54 -11.34 -0.76 -5.71
CA ARG A 54 -11.74 -0.09 -6.96
C ARG A 54 -12.48 1.21 -6.70
N GLU A 55 -13.41 1.20 -5.76
CA GLU A 55 -14.19 2.38 -5.36
C GLU A 55 -13.27 3.46 -4.76
N ASP A 56 -12.46 3.07 -3.78
CA ASP A 56 -11.59 3.98 -3.05
C ASP A 56 -10.53 4.61 -3.96
N VAL A 57 -9.94 3.83 -4.89
CA VAL A 57 -8.98 4.35 -5.88
C VAL A 57 -9.67 5.25 -6.90
N ALA A 58 -10.89 4.94 -7.31
CA ALA A 58 -11.64 5.80 -8.23
C ALA A 58 -12.00 7.14 -7.60
N GLN A 59 -12.32 7.14 -6.30
CA GLN A 59 -12.62 8.33 -5.51
C GLN A 59 -11.35 9.09 -5.08
N GLY A 60 -10.24 8.37 -4.88
CA GLY A 60 -9.02 8.91 -4.29
C GLY A 60 -9.13 9.10 -2.78
N ALA A 61 -10.04 8.39 -2.11
CA ALA A 61 -10.28 8.50 -0.68
C ALA A 61 -10.88 7.17 -0.18
N GLY A 62 -10.96 7.01 1.14
CA GLY A 62 -11.56 5.82 1.75
C GLY A 62 -10.54 4.91 2.45
N PRO A 63 -11.03 3.84 3.11
CA PRO A 63 -10.23 3.02 4.02
C PRO A 63 -9.04 2.35 3.33
N THR A 64 -9.15 2.01 2.04
CA THR A 64 -8.04 1.43 1.28
C THR A 64 -6.94 2.46 1.02
N VAL A 65 -7.31 3.70 0.67
CA VAL A 65 -6.35 4.79 0.46
C VAL A 65 -5.64 5.13 1.77
N GLU A 66 -6.37 5.20 2.88
CA GLU A 66 -5.80 5.43 4.20
C GLU A 66 -4.88 4.28 4.64
N GLY A 67 -5.30 3.03 4.40
CA GLY A 67 -4.50 1.84 4.67
C GLY A 67 -3.18 1.86 3.89
N LEU A 68 -3.24 2.13 2.58
CA LEU A 68 -2.05 2.27 1.73
C LEU A 68 -1.17 3.44 2.16
N ALA A 69 -1.76 4.57 2.56
CA ALA A 69 -0.99 5.70 3.07
C ALA A 69 -0.26 5.35 4.37
N HIS A 70 -0.89 4.55 5.25
CA HIS A 70 -0.25 4.02 6.45
C HIS A 70 0.87 3.05 6.10
N VAL A 71 0.67 2.19 5.08
CA VAL A 71 1.69 1.25 4.59
C VAL A 71 2.96 1.96 4.16
N VAL A 72 2.82 3.05 3.42
CA VAL A 72 3.94 3.88 2.95
C VAL A 72 4.33 4.98 3.95
N MET A 73 3.83 4.90 5.19
CA MET A 73 4.19 5.74 6.33
C MET A 73 4.00 7.24 6.07
N LEU A 74 2.96 7.61 5.31
CA LEU A 74 2.64 9.00 5.01
C LEU A 74 2.05 9.71 6.23
N ARG A 75 2.36 10.99 6.37
CA ARG A 75 1.70 11.85 7.36
C ARG A 75 0.24 12.05 6.97
N ARG A 76 -0.64 12.15 7.98
CA ARG A 76 -2.10 12.31 7.77
C ARG A 76 -2.44 13.49 6.85
N GLN A 77 -1.68 14.58 6.94
CA GLN A 77 -1.85 15.78 6.11
C GLN A 77 -1.58 15.55 4.61
N HIS A 78 -0.81 14.52 4.24
CA HIS A 78 -0.50 14.18 2.84
C HIS A 78 -1.36 13.04 2.28
N VAL A 79 -2.28 12.48 3.08
CA VAL A 79 -3.22 11.45 2.62
C VAL A 79 -4.11 11.95 1.47
N PRO A 80 -4.66 13.19 1.50
CA PRO A 80 -5.43 13.70 0.36
C PRO A 80 -4.62 13.83 -0.93
N LEU A 81 -3.34 14.24 -0.82
CA LEU A 81 -2.42 14.32 -1.96
C LEU A 81 -2.16 12.93 -2.55
N PHE A 82 -1.89 11.95 -1.68
CA PHE A 82 -1.71 10.56 -2.10
C PHE A 82 -2.97 9.99 -2.76
N GLY A 83 -4.14 10.27 -2.19
CA GLY A 83 -5.43 9.90 -2.77
C GLY A 83 -5.66 10.48 -4.16
N ALA A 84 -5.36 11.76 -4.36
CA ALA A 84 -5.42 12.41 -5.67
C ALA A 84 -4.45 11.76 -6.68
N LEU A 85 -3.25 11.39 -6.24
CA LEU A 85 -2.26 10.69 -7.05
C LEU A 85 -2.75 9.30 -7.48
N LEU A 86 -3.32 8.51 -6.56
CA LEU A 86 -3.91 7.21 -6.90
C LEU A 86 -5.06 7.37 -7.90
N ARG A 87 -5.93 8.36 -7.70
CA ARG A 87 -7.03 8.66 -8.62
C ARG A 87 -6.54 9.07 -10.00
N ALA A 88 -5.49 9.88 -10.09
CA ALA A 88 -4.88 10.26 -11.37
C ALA A 88 -4.33 9.04 -12.14
N HIS A 89 -3.84 8.03 -11.42
CA HIS A 89 -3.33 6.77 -11.97
C HIS A 89 -4.34 5.61 -11.91
N ARG A 90 -5.63 5.90 -11.68
CA ARG A 90 -6.65 4.86 -11.44
C ARG A 90 -6.71 3.81 -12.55
N HIS A 91 -6.60 4.20 -13.82
CA HIS A 91 -6.74 3.25 -14.93
C HIS A 91 -5.68 2.15 -14.87
N GLU A 92 -4.42 2.53 -14.66
CA GLU A 92 -3.30 1.61 -14.48
C GLU A 92 -3.46 0.73 -13.23
N LEU A 93 -3.83 1.34 -12.10
CA LEU A 93 -3.98 0.61 -10.83
C LEU A 93 -5.14 -0.39 -10.86
N LEU A 94 -6.24 -0.03 -11.51
CA LEU A 94 -7.42 -0.89 -11.66
C LEU A 94 -7.18 -2.03 -12.65
N GLU A 95 -6.34 -1.84 -13.66
CA GLU A 95 -5.93 -2.91 -14.58
C GLU A 95 -5.04 -3.96 -13.89
N LEU A 96 -4.18 -3.53 -12.96
CA LEU A 96 -3.40 -4.44 -12.12
C LEU A 96 -4.27 -5.16 -11.09
N ALA A 97 -5.37 -4.53 -10.66
CA ALA A 97 -6.38 -5.07 -9.75
C ALA A 97 -7.63 -5.65 -10.46
N ASP A 98 -7.49 -6.20 -11.67
CA ASP A 98 -8.61 -6.87 -12.33
C ASP A 98 -8.85 -8.26 -11.73
N ALA A 99 -10.07 -8.52 -11.26
CA ALA A 99 -10.50 -9.79 -10.67
C ALA A 99 -10.19 -11.00 -11.55
N ARG A 100 -10.29 -10.85 -12.88
CA ARG A 100 -10.13 -11.94 -13.85
C ARG A 100 -8.67 -12.33 -14.06
N THR A 101 -7.75 -11.40 -13.81
CA THR A 101 -6.31 -11.57 -14.08
C THR A 101 -5.46 -11.45 -12.83
N LEU A 102 -6.09 -11.23 -11.66
CA LEU A 102 -5.40 -11.04 -10.39
C LEU A 102 -4.55 -12.26 -10.05
N THR A 103 -3.26 -12.05 -9.92
CA THR A 103 -2.27 -13.05 -9.51
C THR A 103 -1.36 -12.46 -8.45
N HIS A 104 -0.57 -13.30 -7.79
CA HIS A 104 0.49 -12.90 -6.88
C HIS A 104 1.50 -11.92 -7.52
N ALA A 105 1.82 -12.11 -8.80
CA ALA A 105 2.73 -11.24 -9.52
C ALA A 105 2.10 -9.86 -9.74
N ARG A 106 0.83 -9.81 -10.18
CA ARG A 106 0.12 -8.53 -10.39
C ARG A 106 -0.15 -7.79 -9.09
N SER A 107 -0.47 -8.49 -7.99
CA SER A 107 -0.65 -7.86 -6.68
C SER A 107 0.64 -7.22 -6.19
N LEU A 108 1.79 -7.90 -6.36
CA LEU A 108 3.10 -7.35 -6.03
C LEU A 108 3.45 -6.16 -6.94
N GLU A 109 3.17 -6.26 -8.23
CA GLU A 109 3.41 -5.18 -9.18
C GLU A 109 2.56 -3.94 -8.86
N LEU A 110 1.32 -4.12 -8.44
CA LEU A 110 0.47 -3.04 -7.95
C LEU A 110 1.12 -2.32 -6.77
N MET A 111 1.60 -3.07 -5.76
CA MET A 111 2.28 -2.48 -4.60
C MET A 111 3.57 -1.74 -5.02
N ARG A 112 4.33 -2.30 -5.97
CA ARG A 112 5.52 -1.63 -6.52
C ARG A 112 5.15 -0.33 -7.22
N ARG A 113 4.06 -0.34 -8.01
CA ARG A 113 3.60 0.85 -8.71
C ARG A 113 3.16 1.95 -7.75
N VAL A 114 2.38 1.61 -6.73
CA VAL A 114 2.01 2.55 -5.65
C VAL A 114 3.25 3.14 -4.99
N GLY A 115 4.23 2.30 -4.64
CA GLY A 115 5.50 2.78 -4.07
C GLY A 115 6.33 3.64 -5.03
N ALA A 116 6.25 3.41 -6.34
CA ALA A 116 6.90 4.24 -7.34
C ALA A 116 6.22 5.60 -7.50
N LEU A 117 4.88 5.65 -7.44
CA LEU A 117 4.11 6.89 -7.46
C LEU A 117 4.47 7.78 -6.27
N VAL A 118 4.51 7.21 -5.06
CA VAL A 118 4.92 7.93 -3.83
C VAL A 118 6.32 8.55 -3.98
N ARG A 119 7.28 7.85 -4.61
CA ARG A 119 8.65 8.38 -4.81
C ARG A 119 8.75 9.49 -5.84
N LYS A 120 7.79 9.59 -6.76
CA LYS A 120 7.78 10.64 -7.79
C LYS A 120 7.31 11.98 -7.24
N ASP A 121 6.44 11.97 -6.23
CA ASP A 121 5.99 13.18 -5.56
C ASP A 121 6.99 13.62 -4.48
N PRO A 122 7.51 14.86 -4.50
CA PRO A 122 8.51 15.33 -3.54
C PRO A 122 8.06 15.28 -2.07
N LEU A 123 6.79 15.58 -1.78
CA LEU A 123 6.25 15.61 -0.42
C LEU A 123 6.03 14.19 0.10
N LEU A 124 5.44 13.32 -0.71
CA LEU A 124 5.21 11.92 -0.34
C LEU A 124 6.52 11.14 -0.22
N ARG A 125 7.50 11.44 -1.07
CA ARG A 125 8.85 10.88 -0.97
C ARG A 125 9.52 11.28 0.34
N THR A 126 9.42 12.54 0.73
CA THR A 126 10.01 13.04 1.98
C THR A 126 9.44 12.31 3.20
N ASP A 127 8.13 12.05 3.23
CA ASP A 127 7.49 11.27 4.30
C ASP A 127 8.00 9.84 4.35
N LEU A 128 8.06 9.18 3.19
CA LEU A 128 8.56 7.82 3.07
C LEU A 128 10.02 7.73 3.53
N GLU A 129 10.87 8.68 3.14
CA GLU A 129 12.28 8.74 3.54
C GLU A 129 12.43 9.03 5.03
N ALA A 130 11.65 9.96 5.58
CA ALA A 130 11.65 10.25 7.01
C ALA A 130 11.27 9.02 7.84
N ALA A 131 10.30 8.23 7.37
CA ALA A 131 9.87 6.99 8.03
C ALA A 131 10.91 5.85 7.91
N LEU A 132 11.59 5.75 6.76
CA LEU A 132 12.65 4.77 6.55
C LEU A 132 13.93 5.14 7.32
N GLY A 133 14.08 6.42 7.71
CA GLY A 133 15.28 6.97 8.32
C GLY A 133 16.43 7.07 7.33
N PRO A 134 17.59 7.63 7.74
CA PRO A 134 18.77 7.65 6.88
C PRO A 134 19.13 6.21 6.51
N THR A 135 19.17 5.91 5.21
CA THR A 135 19.95 4.79 4.71
C THR A 135 21.40 5.14 4.99
N ASN A 136 21.93 4.71 6.14
CA ASN A 136 23.37 4.73 6.41
C ASN A 136 24.04 3.80 5.39
N GLY A 137 24.30 4.34 4.21
CA GLY A 137 25.35 3.89 3.32
C GLY A 137 26.55 4.80 3.53
N ALA A 138 27.72 4.18 3.66
CA ALA A 138 29.05 4.76 3.79
C ALA A 138 29.48 5.21 5.22
N ARG A 139 30.01 4.24 5.97
CA ARG A 139 31.46 4.20 6.21
C ARG A 139 31.97 2.80 6.00
#